data_AF-X1JR98-F1
#
_entry.id   AF-X1JR98-F1
#
_cell.length_a   1.000
_cell.length_b   1.000
_cell.length_c   1.000
_cell.angle_alpha   90.00
_cell.angle_beta   90.00
_cell.angle_gamma   90.00
#
_symmetry.space_group_name_H-M   'P 1'
#
loop_
_entity.id
_entity.type
_entity.pdbx_description
1 polymer ?
#
loop_
_entity_poly.entity_id
_entity_poly.type
_entity_poly.pdbx_seq_one_letter_code
_entity_poly.pdbx_strand_id
1 'polypeptide(L)'
;MVMRKLGILVGVVAVAAFGATRCEAAAGDFARQWTYVSETSAVVYWQLGDIKNSALSYVEYGKTQALGSRTLTTAEPRWGQFHRLKGLETGVPCYYRRVNVDPATKAETKSP
;
A
#
# COMPACT_ATOMS: atom_id res chain seq x y z
N MET A 1 3.32 39.17 -9.07
CA MET A 1 3.42 38.16 -7.98
C MET A 1 3.19 36.79 -8.61
N VAL A 2 4.27 36.10 -8.97
CA VAL A 2 4.22 34.80 -9.68
C VAL A 2 4.33 33.70 -8.65
N MET A 3 3.24 32.97 -8.39
CA MET A 3 3.27 31.75 -7.57
C MET A 3 3.34 30.54 -8.50
N ARG A 4 4.53 29.92 -8.56
CA ARG A 4 4.74 28.63 -9.23
C ARG A 4 4.21 27.53 -8.28
N LYS A 5 3.17 26.81 -8.70
CA LYS A 5 2.71 25.59 -8.01
C LYS A 5 3.75 24.49 -8.22
N LEU A 6 4.38 24.08 -7.12
CA LEU A 6 5.35 22.98 -7.05
C LEU A 6 4.61 21.65 -7.16
N GLY A 7 5.10 20.76 -8.02
CA GLY A 7 4.49 19.46 -8.32
C GLY A 7 4.56 18.47 -7.17
N ILE A 8 3.52 17.63 -7.04
CA ILE A 8 3.52 16.45 -6.19
C ILE A 8 3.96 15.27 -7.06
N LEU A 9 5.15 14.74 -6.79
CA LEU A 9 5.58 13.45 -7.28
C LEU A 9 4.72 12.37 -6.60
N VAL A 10 3.93 11.64 -7.39
CA VAL A 10 3.17 10.46 -6.94
C VAL A 10 4.15 9.32 -6.70
N GLY A 11 4.21 8.83 -5.46
CA GLY A 11 5.28 7.97 -4.96
C GLY A 11 4.94 6.50 -5.11
N VAL A 12 5.06 5.97 -6.32
CA VAL A 12 5.05 4.51 -6.52
C VAL A 12 6.30 3.92 -5.86
N VAL A 13 6.12 3.18 -4.77
CA VAL A 13 7.23 2.60 -3.99
C VAL A 13 7.85 1.44 -4.77
N ALA A 14 9.07 1.66 -5.29
CA ALA A 14 9.96 0.60 -5.74
C ALA A 14 10.75 0.08 -4.53
N VAL A 15 10.71 -1.23 -4.26
CA VAL A 15 11.56 -1.82 -3.22
C VAL A 15 12.93 -2.13 -3.83
N ALA A 16 13.91 -1.28 -3.51
CA ALA A 16 15.34 -1.57 -3.64
C ALA A 16 15.92 -1.71 -2.22
N ALA A 17 16.71 -2.76 -1.97
CA ALA A 17 17.31 -3.00 -0.67
C ALA A 17 18.42 -1.98 -0.34
N PHE A 18 18.60 -1.72 0.96
CA PHE A 18 19.65 -0.96 1.67
C PHE A 18 19.45 0.55 1.86
N GLY A 19 19.45 0.97 3.14
CA GLY A 19 19.57 2.36 3.60
C GLY A 19 18.38 2.82 4.45
N ALA A 20 18.50 2.77 5.77
CA ALA A 20 17.47 3.23 6.70
C ALA A 20 17.34 4.77 6.68
N THR A 21 16.44 5.29 5.86
CA THR A 21 15.88 6.64 6.03
C THR A 21 14.46 6.48 6.58
N ARG A 22 14.28 6.70 7.89
CA ARG A 22 12.93 6.81 8.47
C ARG A 22 12.33 8.15 8.04
N CYS A 23 11.63 8.14 6.91
CA CYS A 23 10.62 9.14 6.61
C CYS A 23 9.41 8.81 7.49
N GLU A 24 9.18 9.60 8.53
CA GLU A 24 7.94 9.58 9.32
C GLU A 24 6.79 9.96 8.38
N ALA A 25 6.11 8.97 7.80
CA ALA A 25 4.93 9.21 7.00
C ALA A 25 3.86 9.81 7.92
N ALA A 26 3.36 10.99 7.54
CA ALA A 26 2.23 11.66 8.17
C ALA A 26 1.13 10.63 8.52
N ALA A 27 0.51 10.79 9.69
CA ALA A 27 -0.55 9.91 10.20
C ALA A 27 -1.78 9.92 9.25
N GLY A 28 -1.69 9.20 8.14
CA GLY A 28 -2.77 8.92 7.21
C GLY A 28 -3.39 7.55 7.50
N ASP A 29 -4.37 7.14 6.69
CA ASP A 29 -5.08 5.86 6.78
C ASP A 29 -4.20 4.60 6.60
N PHE A 30 -2.88 4.76 6.57
CA PHE A 30 -1.87 3.72 6.35
C PHE A 30 -0.72 3.83 7.38
N ALA A 31 -1.07 3.75 8.66
CA ALA A 31 -0.12 3.80 9.77
C ALA A 31 0.60 2.44 9.97
N ARG A 32 1.73 2.47 10.69
CA ARG A 32 2.51 1.29 11.15
C ARG A 32 2.68 0.20 10.08
N GLN A 33 3.04 0.65 8.88
CA GLN A 33 3.17 -0.20 7.71
C GLN A 33 4.50 -0.96 7.68
N TRP A 34 4.49 -2.17 7.16
CA TRP A 34 5.69 -2.92 6.84
C TRP A 34 5.45 -3.85 5.64
N THR A 35 6.54 -4.31 5.04
CA THR A 35 6.51 -5.29 3.95
C THR A 35 7.62 -6.29 4.15
N TYR A 36 7.32 -7.56 3.93
CA TYR A 36 8.31 -8.63 3.90
C TYR A 36 8.32 -9.26 2.52
N VAL A 37 9.48 -9.33 1.88
CA VAL A 37 9.64 -9.83 0.50
C VAL A 37 10.45 -11.13 0.54
N SER A 38 9.97 -12.13 -0.19
CA SER A 38 10.70 -13.36 -0.53
C SER A 38 10.84 -13.49 -2.04
N GLU A 39 11.53 -14.52 -2.53
CA GLU A 39 11.82 -14.68 -3.96
C GLU A 39 10.59 -14.61 -4.87
N THR A 40 9.48 -15.23 -4.45
CA THR A 40 8.26 -15.38 -5.26
C THR A 40 6.99 -14.89 -4.56
N SER A 41 7.13 -14.22 -3.42
CA SER A 41 6.00 -13.73 -2.64
C SER A 41 6.34 -12.50 -1.83
N ALA A 42 5.32 -11.76 -1.41
CA ALA A 42 5.49 -10.67 -0.45
C ALA A 42 4.31 -10.63 0.52
N VAL A 43 4.55 -10.08 1.70
CA VAL A 43 3.53 -9.77 2.70
C VAL A 43 3.51 -8.26 2.88
N VAL A 44 2.34 -7.66 2.74
CA VAL A 44 2.09 -6.23 2.91
C VAL A 44 1.16 -6.05 4.11
N TYR A 45 1.57 -5.21 5.05
CA TYR A 45 0.81 -4.91 6.26
C TYR A 45 0.72 -3.42 6.51
N TRP A 46 -0.42 -2.98 7.06
CA TRP A 46 -0.61 -1.64 7.59
C TRP A 46 -1.76 -1.63 8.61
N GLN A 47 -1.89 -0.52 9.32
CA GLN A 47 -2.98 -0.24 10.26
C GLN A 47 -3.67 1.05 9.87
N LEU A 48 -4.93 1.21 10.30
CA LEU A 48 -5.59 2.52 10.28
C LEU A 48 -5.05 3.39 11.42
N GLY A 49 -5.15 4.71 11.27
CA GLY A 49 -4.59 5.68 12.23
C GLY A 49 -5.16 5.55 13.65
N ASP A 50 -6.45 5.22 13.78
CA ASP A 50 -7.14 5.01 15.05
C ASP A 50 -7.63 3.56 15.15
N ILE A 51 -7.45 2.93 16.32
CA ILE A 51 -7.90 1.56 16.63
C ILE A 51 -9.42 1.38 16.58
N LYS A 52 -10.18 2.47 16.73
CA LYS A 52 -11.64 2.47 16.61
C LYS A 52 -12.11 2.36 15.16
N ASN A 53 -11.25 2.67 14.21
CA ASN A 53 -11.58 2.61 12.79
C ASN A 53 -11.42 1.18 12.27
N SER A 54 -12.25 0.83 11.30
CA SER A 54 -12.12 -0.42 10.55
C SER A 54 -12.41 -0.19 9.08
N ALA A 55 -11.72 -0.92 8.23
CA ALA A 55 -11.91 -0.87 6.78
C ALA A 55 -11.79 -2.28 6.21
N LEU A 56 -12.49 -2.51 5.10
CA LEU A 56 -12.14 -3.58 4.19
C LEU A 56 -10.85 -3.18 3.46
N SER A 57 -10.09 -4.14 2.95
CA SER A 57 -8.86 -3.80 2.24
C SER A 57 -8.48 -4.79 1.16
N TYR A 58 -7.69 -4.32 0.21
CA TYR A 58 -6.96 -5.14 -0.76
C TYR A 58 -5.66 -4.44 -1.16
N VAL A 59 -4.81 -5.15 -1.90
CA VAL A 59 -3.55 -4.63 -2.47
C VAL A 59 -3.60 -4.78 -3.97
N GLU A 60 -3.33 -3.70 -4.68
CA GLU A 60 -3.08 -3.69 -6.13
C GLU A 60 -1.59 -3.86 -6.36
N TYR A 61 -1.19 -4.65 -7.36
CA TYR A 61 0.22 -4.91 -7.64
C TYR A 61 0.45 -5.28 -9.11
N GLY A 62 1.70 -5.20 -9.55
CA GLY A 62 2.11 -5.57 -10.89
C GLY A 62 3.59 -5.33 -11.18
N LYS A 63 4.02 -5.71 -12.38
CA LYS A 63 5.41 -5.54 -12.85
C LYS A 63 5.74 -4.12 -13.28
N THR A 64 4.73 -3.26 -13.41
CA THR A 64 4.86 -1.84 -13.78
C THR A 64 4.01 -0.99 -12.86
N GLN A 65 4.24 0.33 -12.88
CA GLN A 65 3.46 1.30 -12.09
C GLN A 65 1.99 1.37 -12.48
N ALA A 66 1.61 0.88 -13.66
CA ALA A 66 0.20 0.75 -14.05
C ALA A 66 -0.56 -0.26 -13.17
N LEU A 67 0.18 -1.13 -12.46
CA LEU A 67 -0.35 -2.29 -11.73
C LEU A 67 -1.17 -3.18 -12.70
N GLY A 68 -1.83 -4.21 -12.22
CA GLY A 68 -2.65 -5.07 -13.10
C GLY A 68 -3.23 -6.30 -12.42
N SER A 69 -2.80 -6.58 -11.21
CA SER A 69 -3.37 -7.61 -10.35
C SER A 69 -3.82 -6.99 -9.03
N ARG A 70 -4.73 -7.68 -8.33
CA ARG A 70 -5.10 -7.33 -6.95
C ARG A 70 -5.35 -8.56 -6.10
N THR A 71 -5.16 -8.44 -4.80
CA THR A 71 -5.63 -9.45 -3.84
C THR A 71 -7.15 -9.43 -3.74
N LEU A 72 -7.71 -10.48 -3.13
CA LEU A 72 -9.12 -10.47 -2.73
C LEU A 72 -9.33 -9.42 -1.65
N THR A 73 -10.46 -8.72 -1.71
CA THR A 73 -10.90 -7.87 -0.62
C THR A 73 -11.12 -8.70 0.64
N THR A 74 -10.72 -8.17 1.80
CA THR A 74 -10.99 -8.82 3.08
C THR A 74 -12.50 -9.08 3.25
N ALA A 75 -12.86 -10.17 3.91
CA ALA A 75 -14.26 -10.52 4.15
C ALA A 75 -14.92 -9.65 5.22
N GLU A 76 -14.12 -9.15 6.17
CA GLU A 76 -14.59 -8.36 7.30
C GLU A 76 -13.74 -7.09 7.44
N PRO A 77 -14.32 -5.99 7.93
CA PRO A 77 -13.57 -4.78 8.24
C PRO A 77 -12.62 -5.03 9.40
N ARG A 78 -11.37 -4.58 9.28
CA ARG A 78 -10.35 -4.74 10.32
C ARG A 78 -9.63 -3.41 10.55
N TRP A 79 -9.03 -3.27 11.71
CA TRP A 79 -8.10 -2.17 11.98
C TRP A 79 -6.71 -2.43 11.38
N GLY A 80 -6.21 -3.65 11.56
CA GLY A 80 -4.98 -4.12 10.94
C GLY A 80 -5.26 -4.87 9.64
N GLN A 81 -4.54 -4.50 8.58
CA GLN A 81 -4.68 -5.05 7.25
C GLN A 81 -3.47 -5.90 6.91
N PHE A 82 -3.70 -7.11 6.38
CA PHE A 82 -2.65 -8.06 6.05
C PHE A 82 -2.96 -8.73 4.71
N HIS A 83 -2.02 -8.62 3.77
CA HIS A 83 -2.18 -9.17 2.43
C HIS A 83 -0.93 -9.90 1.99
N ARG A 84 -1.11 -11.07 1.38
CA ARG A 84 -0.03 -11.86 0.78
C ARG A 84 -0.11 -11.81 -0.73
N LEU A 85 0.93 -11.29 -1.36
CA LEU A 85 1.17 -11.37 -2.80
C LEU A 85 1.86 -12.70 -3.11
N LYS A 86 1.41 -13.41 -4.15
CA LYS A 86 1.91 -14.73 -4.54
C LYS A 86 2.22 -14.74 -6.04
N GLY A 87 3.11 -15.64 -6.47
CA GLY A 87 3.44 -15.79 -7.89
C GLY A 87 4.23 -14.61 -8.44
N LEU A 88 5.04 -13.96 -7.60
CA LEU A 88 5.97 -12.94 -8.05
C LEU A 88 7.11 -13.60 -8.83
N GLU A 89 7.59 -12.90 -9.85
CA GLU A 89 8.70 -13.37 -10.68
C GLU A 89 10.03 -12.98 -10.04
N THR A 90 10.93 -13.96 -9.91
CA THR A 90 12.23 -13.75 -9.30
C THR A 90 13.06 -12.76 -10.10
N GLY A 91 13.70 -11.80 -9.42
CA GLY A 91 14.56 -10.80 -10.05
C GLY A 91 13.81 -9.68 -10.81
N VAL A 92 12.47 -9.69 -10.81
CA VAL A 92 11.64 -8.66 -11.44
C VAL A 92 11.05 -7.74 -10.37
N PRO A 93 11.14 -6.40 -10.53
CA PRO A 93 10.52 -5.47 -9.60
C PRO A 93 9.00 -5.64 -9.56
N CYS A 94 8.44 -5.67 -8.35
CA CYS A 94 7.00 -5.64 -8.12
C CYS A 94 6.60 -4.30 -7.52
N TYR A 95 5.71 -3.59 -8.19
CA TYR A 95 5.07 -2.38 -7.71
C TYR A 95 3.75 -2.74 -7.03
N TYR A 96 3.40 -2.03 -5.97
CA TYR A 96 2.12 -2.25 -5.27
C TYR A 96 1.56 -0.97 -4.66
N ARG A 97 0.25 -1.00 -4.38
CA ARG A 97 -0.49 0.05 -3.68
C ARG A 97 -1.50 -0.56 -2.73
N ARG A 98 -1.59 -0.01 -1.51
CA ARG A 98 -2.57 -0.43 -0.50
C ARG A 98 -3.87 0.31 -0.74
N VAL A 99 -4.99 -0.40 -0.54
CA VAL A 99 -6.32 0.19 -0.69
C VAL A 99 -7.15 -0.13 0.55
N ASN A 100 -7.67 0.91 1.19
CA ASN A 100 -8.72 0.80 2.19
C ASN A 100 -10.05 1.04 1.48
N VAL A 101 -11.06 0.26 1.86
CA VAL A 101 -12.42 0.35 1.34
C VAL A 101 -13.35 0.57 2.52
N ASP A 102 -14.09 1.68 2.49
CA ASP A 102 -15.11 1.96 3.49
C ASP A 102 -16.21 0.88 3.43
N PRO A 103 -16.53 0.22 4.55
CA PRO A 103 -17.44 -0.92 4.54
C PRO A 103 -18.89 -0.54 4.20
N ALA A 104 -19.30 0.71 4.47
CA ALA A 104 -20.66 1.18 4.24
C ALA A 104 -20.83 1.76 2.82
N THR A 105 -19.95 2.67 2.42
CA THR A 105 -20.03 3.45 1.18
C THR A 105 -19.29 2.80 0.01
N LYS A 106 -18.39 1.85 0.29
CA LYS A 106 -17.46 1.25 -0.68
C LYS A 106 -16.48 2.25 -1.30
N ALA A 107 -16.35 3.44 -0.73
CA ALA A 107 -15.35 4.42 -1.15
C ALA A 107 -13.94 3.87 -0.92
N GLU A 108 -13.05 4.12 -1.89
CA GLU A 108 -11.66 3.67 -1.84
C GLU A 108 -10.73 4.81 -1.44
N THR A 109 -9.91 4.57 -0.42
CA THR A 109 -8.71 5.38 -0.13
C THR A 109 -7.48 4.59 -0.51
N LYS A 110 -6.61 5.19 -1.31
CA LYS A 110 -5.41 4.56 -1.88
C LYS A 110 -4.16 5.14 -1.26
N SER A 111 -3.16 4.31 -1.00
CA SER A 111 -1.88 4.81 -0.52
C SER A 111 -1.21 5.66 -1.62
N PRO A 112 -0.47 6.72 -1.23
CA PRO A 112 0.27 7.56 -2.17
C PRO A 112 1.32 6.80 -2.97
#